data_AF-A0A7C6Y6G7-F1
#
_entry.id   AF-A0A7C6Y6G7-F1
#
_cell.length_a   1.000
_cell.length_b   1.000
_cell.length_c   1.000
_cell.angle_alpha   90.00
_cell.angle_beta   90.00
_cell.angle_gamma   90.00
#
_symmetry.space_group_name_H-M   'P 1'
#
loop_
_entity.id
_entity.type
_entity.pdbx_description
1 polymer ?
#
loop_
_entity_poly.entity_id
_entity_poly.type
_entity_poly.pdbx_seq_one_letter_code
_entity_poly.pdbx_strand_id
1 'polypeptide(L)' 'MAWNNSVCELLNIDYPILQGGMAWVATGELAAAVSEAGGLGIIGAGNAPPDIVAQEIKKV' A
#
# COMPACT_ATOMS: atom_id res chain seq x y z
N MET A 1 -8.45 -16.85 -2.77
CA MET A 1 -9.57 -16.96 -1.81
C MET A 1 -9.62 -15.63 -1.09
N ALA A 2 -10.59 -14.77 -1.43
CA ALA A 2 -10.78 -13.49 -0.76
C ALA A 2 -11.54 -13.71 0.56
N TRP A 3 -11.15 -13.00 1.62
CA TRP A 3 -11.87 -12.97 2.88
C TRP A 3 -13.14 -12.13 2.73
N ASN A 4 -14.26 -12.68 3.19
CA ASN A 4 -15.57 -12.02 3.06
C ASN A 4 -15.84 -11.13 4.28
N ASN A 5 -15.36 -9.88 4.24
CA ASN A 5 -15.66 -8.85 5.24
C ASN A 5 -15.75 -7.45 4.61
N SER A 6 -16.34 -6.52 5.35
CA SER A 6 -16.59 -5.14 4.90
C SER A 6 -15.33 -4.35 4.52
N VAL A 7 -14.17 -4.65 5.11
CA VAL A 7 -12.90 -3.97 4.78
C VAL A 7 -12.39 -4.42 3.42
N CYS A 8 -12.44 -5.73 3.16
CA CYS A 8 -12.02 -6.33 1.90
C CYS A 8 -12.90 -5.86 0.74
N GLU A 9 -14.22 -5.79 0.96
CA GLU A 9 -15.19 -5.25 0.00
C GLU A 9 -14.98 -3.76 -0.28
N LEU A 10 -14.75 -2.95 0.77
CA LEU A 10 -14.57 -1.51 0.63
C LEU A 10 -13.29 -1.15 -0.13
N LEU A 11 -12.20 -1.86 0.15
CA LEU A 11 -10.87 -1.55 -0.39
C LEU A 11 -10.51 -2.38 -1.63
N ASN A 12 -11.37 -3.33 -2.02
CA ASN A 12 -11.14 -4.27 -3.11
C ASN A 12 -9.82 -5.04 -2.96
N ILE A 13 -9.64 -5.69 -1.81
CA ILE A 13 -8.47 -6.50 -1.45
C ILE A 13 -8.91 -7.91 -1.02
N ASP A 14 -8.02 -8.90 -1.16
CA ASP A 14 -8.32 -10.30 -0.80
C ASP A 14 -8.20 -10.56 0.71
N TYR A 15 -7.30 -9.85 1.39
CA TYR A 15 -7.00 -10.03 2.80
C TYR A 15 -7.12 -8.71 3.54
N PRO A 16 -7.71 -8.65 4.76
CA PRO A 16 -7.77 -7.42 5.56
C PRO A 16 -6.43 -7.14 6.25
N ILE A 17 -5.34 -7.23 5.49
CA ILE A 17 -3.97 -6.98 5.93
C ILE A 17 -3.54 -5.66 5.31
N LEU A 18 -3.24 -4.69 6.17
CA LEU A 18 -2.80 -3.36 5.77
C LEU A 18 -1.34 -3.21 6.16
N GLN A 19 -0.50 -2.80 5.21
CA GLN A 19 0.88 -2.45 5.51
C GLN A 19 0.93 -1.08 6.20
N GLY A 20 1.60 -1.00 7.36
CA GLY A 20 1.67 0.26 8.13
C GLY A 20 2.46 1.35 7.39
N GLY A 21 1.96 2.58 7.37
CA GLY A 21 2.63 3.73 6.73
C GLY A 21 3.93 4.13 7.45
N MET A 22 5.04 3.50 7.07
CA MET A 22 6.36 3.71 7.67
C MET A 22 7.17 4.72 6.84
N ALA A 23 7.46 5.89 7.39
CA ALA A 23 8.29 6.89 6.73
C ALA A 23 9.68 6.30 6.39
N TRP A 24 10.16 6.55 5.18
CA TRP A 24 11.47 6.09 4.66
C TRP A 24 11.65 4.57 4.49
N VAL A 25 10.65 3.76 4.82
CA VAL A 25 10.68 2.27 4.66
C VAL A 25 9.62 1.80 3.68
N ALA A 26 8.45 2.44 3.70
CA ALA A 26 7.32 2.10 2.87
C ALA A 26 7.45 2.70 1.46
N THR A 27 8.33 2.13 0.64
CA THR A 27 8.52 2.52 -0.77
C THR A 27 7.40 1.97 -1.65
N GLY A 28 7.35 2.44 -2.91
CA GLY A 28 6.44 1.95 -3.94
C GLY A 28 6.59 0.45 -4.17
N GLU A 29 7.80 -0.11 -4.10
CA GLU A 29 8.00 -1.56 -4.25
C GLU A 29 7.41 -2.37 -3.10
N LEU A 30 7.54 -1.90 -1.85
CA LEU A 30 6.93 -2.58 -0.71
C LEU A 30 5.41 -2.51 -0.79
N ALA A 31 4.87 -1.33 -1.12
CA ALA A 31 3.44 -1.14 -1.31
C ALA A 31 2.91 -2.06 -2.43
N ALA A 32 3.57 -2.11 -3.58
CA ALA A 32 3.22 -3.00 -4.69
C ALA A 32 3.26 -4.47 -4.28
N ALA A 33 4.33 -4.92 -3.62
CA ALA A 33 4.44 -6.31 -3.19
C ALA A 33 3.30 -6.74 -2.25
N VAL A 34 2.85 -5.84 -1.36
CA VAL A 34 1.71 -6.10 -0.46
C VAL A 34 0.40 -6.11 -1.24
N SER A 35 0.21 -5.18 -2.17
CA SER A 35 -0.98 -5.12 -3.03
C SER A 35 -1.11 -6.35 -3.93
N GLU A 36 -0.01 -6.80 -4.56
CA GLU A 36 0.03 -8.03 -5.38
C GLU A 36 -0.21 -9.29 -4.55
N ALA A 37 0.17 -9.29 -3.28
CA ALA A 37 -0.14 -10.37 -2.35
C ALA A 37 -1.62 -10.36 -1.88
N GLY A 38 -2.43 -9.39 -2.32
CA GLY A 38 -3.85 -9.28 -2.00
C GLY A 38 -4.19 -8.46 -0.76
N GLY A 39 -3.22 -7.70 -0.21
CA GLY A 39 -3.43 -6.77 0.90
C GLY A 39 -3.52 -5.30 0.43
N LEU A 40 -3.52 -4.36 1.39
CA LEU A 40 -3.39 -2.93 1.10
C LEU A 40 -1.96 -2.45 1.32
N GLY A 41 -1.23 -2.19 0.23
CA GLY A 41 0.04 -1.48 0.25
C GLY A 41 -0.11 0.03 0.50
N ILE A 42 0.82 0.64 1.23
CA ILE A 42 0.81 2.05 1.60
C ILE A 42 2.19 2.67 1.38
N ILE A 43 2.28 3.68 0.52
CA ILE A 43 3.51 4.47 0.37
C ILE A 43 3.63 5.46 1.53
N GLY A 44 4.77 5.44 2.23
CA GLY A 44 5.04 6.30 3.38
C GLY A 44 5.41 7.72 2.97
N ALA A 45 4.48 8.66 3.08
CA ALA A 45 4.70 10.09 2.77
C ALA A 45 5.22 10.94 3.94
N GLY A 46 5.54 10.33 5.09
CA GLY A 46 5.93 11.05 6.30
C GLY A 46 7.22 11.87 6.09
N ASN A 47 7.11 13.19 6.17
CA ASN A 47 8.21 14.14 5.93
C ASN A 47 8.87 14.02 4.53
N ALA A 48 8.18 13.40 3.57
CA ALA A 48 8.66 13.26 2.21
C ALA A 48 8.21 14.47 1.35
N PRO A 49 9.10 15.06 0.54
CA PRO A 49 8.70 16.05 -0.47
C PRO A 49 7.65 15.51 -1.46
N PRO A 50 6.74 16.35 -1.97
CA PRO A 50 5.67 15.91 -2.88
C PRO A 50 6.16 15.21 -4.16
N ASP A 51 7.30 15.64 -4.69
CA ASP A 51 7.95 15.07 -5.87
C ASP A 51 8.43 13.64 -5.62
N ILE A 52 8.96 13.35 -4.42
CA ILE A 52 9.37 11.99 -4.04
C ILE A 52 8.16 11.07 -3.94
N VAL A 53 7.07 11.53 -3.31
CA VAL A 53 5.83 10.74 -3.23
C VAL A 53 5.28 10.48 -4.64
N ALA A 54 5.28 11.47 -5.52
CA ALA A 54 4.83 11.31 -6.91
C ALA A 54 5.71 10.35 -7.71
N GLN A 55 7.02 10.29 -7.44
CA GLN A 55 7.92 9.30 -8.04
C GLN A 55 7.60 7.89 -7.58
N GLU A 56 7.43 7.67 -6.28
CA GLU A 56 7.11 6.36 -5.71
C GLU A 56 5.75 5.83 -6.20
N ILE A 57 4.75 6.72 -6.39
CA ILE A 57 3.44 6.35 -6.97
C ILE A 57 3.57 5.86 -8.43
N LYS A 58 4.48 6.43 -9.21
CA LYS A 58 4.65 6.11 -10.65
C LYS A 58 5.62 4.95 -10.92
N LYS A 59 6.26 4.45 -9.88
CA LYS A 59 7.37 3.51 -9.98
C LYS A 59 6.93 2.10 -10.35
N VAL A 60 5.70 1.76 -9.99
CA VAL A 60 5.08 0.43 -10.04
C VAL A 60 3.77 0.49 -10.80
#